data_AF-A0A9E3K1N3-F1
#
_entry.id   AF-A0A9E3K1N3-F1
#
_cell.length_a   1.000
_cell.length_b   1.000
_cell.length_c   1.000
_cell.angle_alpha   90.00
_cell.angle_beta   90.00
_cell.angle_gamma   90.00
#
_symmetry.space_group_name_H-M   'P 1'
#
loop_
_entity.id
_entity.type
_entity.pdbx_description
1 polymer ?
#
loop_
_entity_poly.entity_id
_entity_poly.type
_entity_poly.pdbx_seq_one_letter_code
_entity_poly.pdbx_strand_id
1 'polypeptide(L)' 'MGKDIKLTASDDFQLSGYRADPITAPKAAVVVIQEIFGVNHHIRAVCDRLANEGY' A
#
# COMPACT_ATOMS: atom_id res chain seq x y z
N MET A 1 -6.29 -2.36 -9.09
CA MET A 1 -5.08 -1.53 -9.14
C MET A 1 -5.23 -0.42 -8.13
N GLY A 2 -4.31 -0.37 -7.18
CA GLY A 2 -4.20 0.71 -6.21
C GLY A 2 -3.75 2.06 -6.79
N LYS A 3 -3.60 3.02 -5.90
CA LYS A 3 -3.31 4.43 -6.19
C LYS A 3 -2.15 4.95 -5.33
N ASP A 4 -1.43 5.93 -5.86
CA ASP A 4 -0.47 6.68 -5.05
C ASP A 4 -1.19 7.53 -3.99
N ILE A 5 -0.63 7.57 -2.80
CA ILE A 5 -1.14 8.33 -1.66
C ILE A 5 0.00 9.16 -1.03
N LYS A 6 -0.38 10.16 -0.24
CA LYS A 6 0.52 10.86 0.68
C LYS A 6 0.09 10.58 2.11
N LEU A 7 1.07 10.36 2.97
CA LEU A 7 0.89 10.17 4.40
C LEU A 7 1.67 11.26 5.13
N THR A 8 1.11 11.73 6.24
CA THR A 8 1.75 12.68 7.15
C THR A 8 2.16 11.93 8.40
N ALA A 9 3.45 11.90 8.69
CA ALA A 9 3.98 11.37 9.94
C ALA A 9 3.79 12.37 11.09
N SER A 10 4.01 11.91 12.32
CA SER A 10 3.82 12.72 13.53
C SER A 10 4.80 13.90 13.68
N ASP A 11 5.89 13.88 12.91
CA ASP A 11 6.91 14.94 12.83
C ASP A 11 6.70 15.86 11.61
N ASP A 12 5.49 15.87 11.06
CA ASP A 12 5.08 16.60 9.85
C ASP A 12 5.76 16.15 8.54
N PHE A 13 6.59 15.11 8.58
CA PHE A 13 7.20 14.56 7.36
C PHE A 13 6.12 13.99 6.43
N GLN A 14 6.21 14.36 5.15
CA GLN A 14 5.33 13.85 4.10
C GLN A 14 6.02 12.72 3.35
N LEU A 15 5.46 11.52 3.42
CA LEU A 15 5.91 10.37 2.65
C LEU A 15 4.86 9.96 1.61
N SER A 16 5.33 9.52 0.44
CA SER A 16 4.47 8.87 -0.55
C SER A 16 4.26 7.39 -0.19
N GLY A 17 3.16 6.84 -0.65
CA GLY A 17 2.85 5.42 -0.51
C GLY A 17 1.95 4.94 -1.64
N TYR A 18 1.69 3.64 -1.66
CA TYR A 18 0.75 3.01 -2.58
C TYR A 18 -0.32 2.26 -1.79
N ARG A 19 -1.58 2.46 -2.16
CA ARG A 19 -2.73 1.84 -1.50
C ARG A 19 -3.60 1.12 -2.52
N ALA A 20 -3.76 -0.19 -2.32
CA ALA A 20 -4.77 -0.99 -2.97
C ALA A 20 -5.86 -1.30 -1.93
N ASP A 21 -7.12 -1.08 -2.30
CA ASP A 21 -8.27 -1.41 -1.46
C ASP A 21 -8.94 -2.68 -2.03
N PRO A 22 -9.38 -3.64 -1.18
CA PRO A 22 -10.14 -4.79 -1.65
C PRO A 22 -11.52 -4.36 -2.17
N ILE A 23 -12.10 -5.16 -3.07
CA ILE A 23 -13.45 -4.89 -3.62
C ILE A 23 -14.53 -5.23 -2.59
N THR A 24 -14.27 -6.20 -1.70
CA THR A 24 -15.17 -6.60 -0.62
C THR A 24 -14.82 -5.86 0.68
N ALA A 25 -15.64 -6.07 1.72
CA ALA A 25 -15.29 -5.61 3.07
C ALA A 25 -13.89 -6.14 3.46
N PRO A 26 -12.95 -5.26 3.89
CA PRO A 26 -11.59 -5.67 4.24
C PRO A 26 -11.58 -6.63 5.43
N LYS A 27 -10.81 -7.73 5.32
CA LYS A 27 -10.57 -8.66 6.43
C LYS A 27 -9.71 -8.03 7.52
N ALA A 28 -8.69 -7.28 7.12
CA ALA A 28 -7.77 -6.53 7.95
C ALA A 28 -6.91 -5.62 7.07
N ALA A 29 -6.37 -4.53 7.61
CA ALA A 29 -5.39 -3.72 6.90
C ALA A 29 -3.98 -4.35 6.99
N VAL A 30 -3.24 -4.33 5.87
CA VAL A 30 -1.84 -4.79 5.81
C VAL A 30 -0.93 -3.63 5.40
N VAL A 31 0.15 -3.42 6.16
CA VAL A 31 1.21 -2.45 5.81
C VAL A 31 2.37 -3.21 5.21
N VAL A 32 2.66 -2.97 3.94
CA VAL A 32 3.81 -3.56 3.22
C VAL A 32 5.01 -2.61 3.33
N ILE A 33 6.12 -3.10 3.87
CA ILE A 33 7.38 -2.36 3.95
C ILE A 33 8.24 -2.71 2.73
N GLN A 34 8.62 -1.69 1.97
CA GLN A 34 9.41 -1.84 0.74
C GLN A 34 10.84 -2.35 1.02
N GLU A 35 11.44 -2.94 0.00
CA GLU A 35 12.88 -3.18 -0.05
C GLU A 35 13.65 -1.88 -0.43
N ILE A 36 14.97 -1.99 -0.65
CA ILE A 36 15.85 -0.85 -0.95
C ILE A 36 15.52 -0.14 -2.28
N PHE A 37 14.69 -0.74 -3.13
CA PHE A 37 14.35 -0.23 -4.46
C PHE A 37 13.10 0.65 -4.50
N GLY A 38 12.52 1.00 -3.35
CA GLY A 38 11.32 1.83 -3.31
C GLY A 38 10.03 1.06 -3.56
N VAL A 39 8.92 1.81 -3.65
CA VAL A 39 7.60 1.30 -4.06
C VAL A 39 7.57 1.08 -5.58
N ASN A 40 8.32 0.09 -6.03
CA ASN A 40 8.44 -0.30 -7.44
C ASN A 40 7.26 -1.19 -7.90
N HIS A 41 7.32 -1.65 -9.15
CA HIS A 41 6.26 -2.50 -9.74
C HIS A 41 6.02 -3.80 -8.94
N HIS A 42 7.07 -4.39 -8.36
CA HIS A 42 6.96 -5.61 -7.56
C HIS A 42 6.18 -5.36 -6.26
N ILE A 43 6.54 -4.31 -5.51
CA ILE A 43 5.84 -3.95 -4.28
C ILE A 43 4.37 -3.57 -4.55
N ARG A 44 4.10 -2.85 -5.64
CA ARG A 44 2.73 -2.53 -6.06
C ARG A 44 1.91 -3.78 -6.38
N ALA A 45 2.52 -4.75 -7.07
CA ALA A 45 1.89 -6.04 -7.36
C ALA A 45 1.60 -6.86 -6.09
N VAL A 46 2.45 -6.77 -5.06
CA VAL A 46 2.19 -7.40 -3.75
C VAL A 46 0.96 -6.77 -3.09
N CYS A 47 0.86 -5.43 -3.05
CA CYS A 47 -0.31 -4.75 -2.50
C CYS A 47 -1.60 -5.12 -3.27
N ASP A 48 -1.55 -5.11 -4.60
CA ASP A 48 -2.70 -5.49 -5.43
C ASP A 48 -3.13 -6.96 -5.21
N ARG A 49 -2.18 -7.87 -4.99
CA ARG A 49 -2.49 -9.27 -4.67
C ARG A 49 -3.18 -9.41 -3.32
N LEU A 50 -2.67 -8.74 -2.29
CA LEU A 50 -3.28 -8.75 -0.95
C LEU A 50 -4.71 -8.19 -0.98
N ALA A 51 -4.93 -7.10 -1.72
CA ALA A 51 -6.27 -6.54 -1.95
C ALA A 51 -7.20 -7.52 -2.66
N ASN A 52 -6.71 -8.26 -3.67
CA ASN A 52 -7.50 -9.30 -4.33
C ASN A 52 -7.84 -10.48 -3.41
N GLU A 53 -7.03 -10.74 -2.39
CA GLU A 53 -7.29 -11.74 -1.34
C GLU A 53 -8.24 -11.23 -0.24
N GLY A 54 -8.64 -9.95 -0.30
CA GLY A 54 -9.61 -9.32 0.61
C GLY A 54 -8.98 -8.57 1.78
N TYR A 55 -7.69 -8.23 1.71
CA TYR A 55 -6.99 -7.40 2.71
C TYR A 55 -6.93 -5.94 2.28
#